data_AF-A0A3B8LDA3-F1
#
_entry.id   AF-A0A3B8LDA3-F1
#
_cell.length_a   1.000
_cell.length_b   1.000
_cell.length_c   1.000
_cell.angle_alpha   90.00
_cell.angle_beta   90.00
_cell.angle_gamma   90.00
#
_symmetry.space_group_name_H-M   'P 1'
#
loop_
_entity.id
_entity.type
_entity.pdbx_description
1 polymer ?
#
loop_
_entity_poly.entity_id
_entity_poly.type
_entity_poly.pdbx_seq_one_letter_code
_entity_poly.pdbx_strand_id
1 'polypeptide(L)' 'MEVQIQLYIREHHNRHYTIEVIGDSSIQLYATDLEQGREDLYLVLNDKLERLHPGHQGRYAASKNQTHEVIDIK' A
#
# COMPACT_ATOMS: atom_id res chain seq x y z
N MET A 1 -12.25 -10.27 -5.36
CA MET A 1 -13.19 -9.28 -4.78
C MET A 1 -12.40 -8.00 -4.83
N GLU A 2 -12.76 -7.02 -5.65
CA GLU A 2 -11.83 -5.91 -5.93
C GLU A 2 -11.69 -5.00 -4.70
N VAL A 3 -10.50 -4.97 -4.12
CA VAL A 3 -10.16 -4.10 -2.97
C VAL A 3 -9.31 -2.95 -3.48
N GLN A 4 -9.81 -1.74 -3.34
CA GLN A 4 -9.06 -0.52 -3.66
C GLN A 4 -8.18 -0.13 -2.49
N ILE A 5 -6.88 -0.19 -2.69
CA ILE A 5 -5.89 0.18 -1.67
C ILE A 5 -5.18 1.45 -2.12
N GLN A 6 -5.15 2.42 -1.22
CA GLN A 6 -4.49 3.70 -1.47
C GLN A 6 -3.07 3.64 -0.92
N LEU A 7 -2.12 4.08 -1.74
CA LEU A 7 -0.70 4.13 -1.37
C LEU A 7 -0.22 5.56 -1.21
N TYR A 8 0.63 5.75 -0.21
CA TYR A 8 1.49 6.92 -0.07
C TYR A 8 2.90 6.56 -0.53
N ILE A 9 3.37 7.21 -1.58
CA ILE A 9 4.71 7.02 -2.12
C ILE A 9 5.54 8.27 -1.85
N ARG A 10 6.71 8.08 -1.26
CA ARG A 10 7.70 9.13 -1.05
C ARG A 10 9.01 8.74 -1.72
N GLU A 11 9.44 9.55 -2.68
CA GLU A 11 10.79 9.47 -3.25
C GLU A 11 11.81 10.17 -2.36
N HIS A 12 12.97 9.56 -2.18
CA HIS A 12 14.11 10.07 -1.43
C HIS A 12 15.21 10.58 -2.35
N HIS A 13 16.10 11.42 -1.82
CA HIS A 13 17.20 12.02 -2.58
C HIS A 13 18.18 11.01 -3.22
N ASN A 14 18.19 9.77 -2.75
CA ASN A 14 19.00 8.68 -3.29
C ASN A 14 18.27 7.86 -4.37
N ARG A 15 17.14 8.33 -4.92
CA ARG A 15 16.27 7.58 -5.85
C ARG A 15 15.70 6.29 -5.27
N HIS A 16 15.53 6.24 -3.96
CA HIS A 16 14.80 5.17 -3.31
C HIS A 16 13.39 5.65 -2.97
N TYR A 17 12.50 4.69 -2.77
CA TYR A 17 11.08 4.92 -2.56
C TYR A 17 10.67 4.32 -1.23
N THR A 18 9.87 5.07 -0.48
CA THR A 18 9.08 4.53 0.61
C THR A 18 7.64 4.44 0.14
N ILE A 19 7.07 3.25 0.24
CA ILE A 19 5.70 2.95 -0.15
C ILE A 19 4.97 2.53 1.11
N GLU A 20 3.89 3.23 1.45
CA GLU A 20 3.09 3.00 2.66
C GLU A 20 1.63 2.81 2.29
N VAL A 21 0.96 1.86 2.92
CA VAL A 21 -0.48 1.65 2.74
C VAL A 21 -1.27 2.61 3.62
N ILE A 22 -2.08 3.45 2.98
CA ILE A 22 -2.93 4.41 3.69
C ILE A 22 -4.02 3.63 4.42
N GLY A 23 -4.10 3.82 5.75
CA GLY A 23 -5.04 3.12 6.63
C GLY A 23 -4.46 1.93 7.38
N ASP A 24 -3.25 1.49 7.03
CA ASP A 24 -2.51 0.45 7.78
C ASP A 24 -1.00 0.74 7.78
N SER A 25 -0.57 1.54 8.76
CA SER A 25 0.84 1.92 8.95
C SER A 25 1.76 0.75 9.31
N SER A 26 1.23 -0.45 9.54
CA SER A 26 2.06 -1.66 9.70
C SER A 26 2.61 -2.18 8.37
N ILE A 27 2.12 -1.67 7.24
CA ILE A 27 2.55 -2.07 5.90
C ILE A 27 3.28 -0.89 5.24
N GLN A 28 4.59 -0.89 5.44
CA GLN A 28 5.51 0.07 4.84
C GLN A 28 6.69 -0.70 4.23
N LEU A 29 7.03 -0.35 2.99
CA LEU A 29 8.14 -0.94 2.25
C LEU A 29 9.14 0.16 1.87
N TYR A 30 10.42 -0.18 1.91
CA TYR A 30 11.49 0.62 1.34
C TYR A 30 12.04 -0.10 0.12
N ALA A 31 12.00 0.53 -1.06
CA ALA A 31 12.41 -0.06 -2.32
C ALA A 31 13.39 0.85 -3.08
N THR A 32 14.36 0.26 -3.76
CA THR A 32 15.28 0.97 -4.66
C THR A 32 14.67 1.26 -6.02
N ASP A 33 13.60 0.54 -6.37
CA ASP A 33 12.84 0.66 -7.61
C ASP A 33 11.35 0.69 -7.28
N LEU A 34 10.61 1.60 -7.91
CA LEU A 34 9.20 1.82 -7.58
C LEU A 34 8.31 0.68 -8.07
N GLU A 35 8.58 0.12 -9.26
CA GLU A 35 7.78 -0.96 -9.83
C GLU A 35 7.99 -2.26 -9.05
N GLN A 36 9.25 -2.59 -8.73
CA GLN A 36 9.54 -3.72 -7.85
C GLN A 36 8.87 -3.55 -6.48
N GLY A 37 8.93 -2.33 -5.91
CA GLY A 37 8.28 -2.04 -4.64
C GLY A 37 6.76 -2.20 -4.68
N ARG A 38 6.12 -1.91 -5.81
CA ARG A 38 4.68 -2.14 -6.01
C ARG A 38 4.35 -3.64 -6.07
N GLU A 39 5.13 -4.43 -6.79
CA GLU A 39 4.96 -5.89 -6.86
C GLU A 39 5.14 -6.55 -5.50
N ASP A 40 6.19 -6.17 -4.76
CA ASP A 40 6.45 -6.69 -3.42
C ASP A 40 5.31 -6.34 -2.47
N LEU A 41 4.79 -5.11 -2.55
CA LEU A 41 3.66 -4.68 -1.75
C LEU A 41 2.38 -5.44 -2.11
N TYR A 42 2.15 -5.70 -3.40
CA TYR A 42 1.01 -6.49 -3.86
C TYR A 42 1.02 -7.90 -3.25
N LEU A 43 2.19 -8.55 -3.22
CA LEU A 43 2.34 -9.88 -2.62
C LEU A 43 2.06 -9.87 -1.11
N VAL A 44 2.60 -8.88 -0.38
CA VAL A 44 2.37 -8.71 1.06
C VAL A 44 0.89 -8.44 1.35
N LEU A 45 0.25 -7.58 0.55
CA LEU A 45 -1.16 -7.26 0.68
C LEU A 45 -2.05 -8.46 0.40
N ASN A 46 -1.75 -9.25 -0.62
CA ASN A 46 -2.52 -10.44 -0.95
C ASN A 46 -2.44 -11.48 0.19
N ASP A 47 -1.23 -11.79 0.68
CA ASP A 47 -1.05 -12.71 1.82
C ASP A 47 -1.77 -12.21 3.08
N LYS A 48 -1.74 -10.89 3.34
CA LYS A 48 -2.42 -10.31 4.50
C LYS A 48 -3.94 -10.30 4.34
N LEU A 49 -4.46 -10.03 3.15
CA LEU A 49 -5.90 -10.08 2.84
C LEU A 49 -6.45 -11.50 2.96
N GLU A 50 -5.71 -12.51 2.48
CA GLU A 50 -6.07 -13.93 2.67
C GLU A 50 -6.15 -14.30 4.15
N ARG A 51 -5.34 -13.66 5.01
CA ARG A 51 -5.31 -13.89 6.46
C ARG A 51 -6.25 -12.98 7.25
N LEU A 52 -6.81 -11.92 6.65
CA LEU A 52 -7.66 -10.95 7.31
C LEU A 52 -9.13 -11.38 7.26
N HIS A 53 -9.75 -11.55 8.44
CA HIS A 53 -11.20 -11.73 8.55
C HIS A 53 -11.95 -10.49 7.98
N PRO A 54 -13.09 -10.69 7.28
CA PRO A 54 -13.81 -9.65 6.50
C PRO A 54 -14.30 -8.41 7.28
N GLY A 55 -14.16 -8.36 8.60
CA GLY A 55 -14.64 -7.25 9.45
C GLY A 55 -13.75 -5.99 9.49
N HIS A 56 -12.59 -5.95 8.82
CA HIS A 56 -11.60 -4.87 8.97
C HIS A 56 -11.47 -3.92 7.77
N GLN A 57 -12.36 -4.01 6.78
CA GLN A 57 -12.29 -3.25 5.53
C GLN A 57 -12.47 -1.73 5.68
N GLY A 58 -13.03 -1.26 6.81
CA GLY A 58 -13.23 0.17 7.07
C GLY A 58 -11.97 0.98 7.38
N ARG A 59 -10.79 0.35 7.44
CA ARG A 59 -9.52 1.03 7.82
C ARG A 59 -8.83 1.79 6.69
N TYR A 60 -9.15 1.53 5.42
CA TYR A 60 -8.44 2.09 4.27
C TYR A 60 -8.91 3.49 3.83
N ALA A 61 -9.54 4.26 4.72
CA ALA A 61 -10.01 5.61 4.41
C ALA A 61 -8.85 6.62 4.46
N ALA A 62 -8.54 7.27 3.32
CA ALA A 62 -7.52 8.31 3.27
C ALA A 62 -7.74 9.49 4.22
N SER A 63 -6.65 9.92 4.86
CA SER A 63 -6.54 11.23 5.47
C SER A 63 -6.35 12.31 4.38
N LYS A 64 -7.06 13.44 4.51
CA LYS A 64 -7.18 14.51 3.50
C LYS A 64 -5.87 15.21 3.07
N ASN A 65 -4.72 14.87 3.64
CA ASN A 65 -3.46 15.61 3.47
C ASN A 65 -2.38 14.85 2.68
N GLN A 66 -2.70 13.75 2.01
CA GLN A 66 -1.72 12.97 1.25
C GLN A 66 -2.12 12.83 -0.22
N THR A 67 -1.15 13.06 -1.10
CA THR A 67 -1.20 12.63 -2.50
C THR A 67 -1.29 11.10 -2.50
N HIS A 68 -2.36 10.55 -3.05
CA HIS A 68 -2.62 9.11 -3.04
C HIS A 68 -2.68 8.57 -4.47
N GLU A 69 -2.19 7.36 -4.65
CA GLU A 69 -2.38 6.55 -5.85
C GLU A 69 -3.27 5.36 -5.50
N VAL A 70 -4.19 5.00 -6.40
CA VAL A 70 -5.14 3.89 -6.21
C VAL A 70 -4.64 2.69 -7.01
N ILE A 71 -4.57 1.53 -6.37
CA ILE A 71 -4.26 0.27 -7.06
C ILE A 71 -5.41 -0.71 -6.81
N ASP A 72 -5.87 -1.34 -7.89
CA ASP A 72 -6.89 -2.39 -7.82
C ASP A 72 -6.22 -3.77 -7.62
N ILE A 73 -6.59 -4.46 -6.54
CA ILE A 73 -6.18 -5.85 -6.26
C ILE A 73 -7.37 -6.78 -6.52
N LYS A 74 -7.17 -7.86 -7.28
CA LYS A 74 -8.22 -8.82 -7.68
C LYS A 74 -8.45 -9.95 -6.68
#